data_AF-A0A1D2X260-F1
#
_entry.id   AF-A0A1D2X260-F1
#
_cell.length_a   1.000
_cell.length_b   1.000
_cell.length_c   1.000
_cell.angle_alpha   90.00
_cell.angle_beta   90.00
_cell.angle_gamma   90.00
#
_symmetry.space_group_name_H-M   'P 1'
#
loop_
_entity.id
_entity.type
_entity.pdbx_description
1 polymer ?
#
loop_
_entity_poly.entity_id
_entity_poly.type
_entity_poly.pdbx_seq_one_letter_code
_entity_poly.pdbx_strand_id
1 'polypeptide(L)'
;MLKDNKFNLSLRLSTIDCTTSTKYYRLNQKISENEKQKIKQYFKYYTTSDFQDLDNVAGNTTGWMCKENDVEVVEKLLDIIETRAIKQQRLQETQEKRSVQSVQSIEKTLLMGFSN
;
A
#
# COMPACT_ATOMS: atom_id res chain seq x y z
N MET A 1 3.99 18.04 21.40
CA MET A 1 3.89 18.55 20.01
C MET A 1 3.90 17.35 19.07
N LEU A 2 2.87 17.17 18.25
CA LEU A 2 2.68 16.00 17.33
C LEU A 2 2.32 16.46 15.91
N LYS A 3 2.66 17.71 15.53
CA LYS A 3 2.21 18.30 14.26
C LYS A 3 3.01 17.85 13.04
N ASP A 4 4.17 17.22 13.21
CA ASP A 4 5.09 16.96 12.10
C ASP A 4 4.91 15.61 11.39
N ASN A 5 3.95 14.78 11.84
CA ASN A 5 3.91 13.38 11.40
C ASN A 5 2.96 13.07 10.23
N LYS A 6 2.19 14.06 9.75
CA LYS A 6 1.27 13.86 8.62
C LYS A 6 1.97 13.53 7.30
N PHE A 7 3.20 14.01 7.10
CA PHE A 7 3.98 13.73 5.89
C PHE A 7 4.48 12.28 5.79
N ASN A 8 4.54 11.55 6.91
CA ASN A 8 5.02 10.16 6.93
C ASN A 8 3.89 9.16 7.25
N LEU A 9 2.68 9.61 7.55
CA LEU A 9 1.56 8.73 7.85
C LEU A 9 1.09 8.04 6.58
N SER A 10 1.02 6.71 6.60
CA SER A 10 0.51 5.93 5.48
C SER A 10 -0.09 4.60 5.92
N LEU A 11 -1.02 4.11 5.11
CA LEU A 11 -1.53 2.75 5.22
C LEU A 11 -0.61 1.79 4.47
N ARG A 12 -0.13 0.76 5.16
CA ARG A 12 0.71 -0.30 4.60
C ARG A 12 -0.06 -1.60 4.60
N LEU A 13 0.08 -2.36 3.51
CA LEU A 13 -0.43 -3.71 3.41
C LEU A 13 0.19 -4.56 4.54
N SER A 14 -0.66 -5.13 5.38
CA SER A 14 -0.26 -5.97 6.50
C SER A 14 -0.53 -7.44 6.21
N THR A 15 -1.70 -7.72 5.64
CA THR A 15 -2.22 -9.08 5.50
C THR A 15 -2.97 -9.21 4.18
N ILE A 16 -2.81 -10.35 3.53
CA ILE A 16 -3.59 -10.75 2.36
C ILE A 16 -4.23 -12.08 2.72
N ASP A 17 -5.55 -12.13 2.67
CA ASP A 17 -6.32 -13.36 2.73
C ASP A 17 -6.62 -13.78 1.30
N CYS A 18 -5.95 -14.84 0.84
CA CYS A 18 -6.07 -15.33 -0.53
C CYS A 18 -7.42 -16.04 -0.75
N THR A 19 -8.02 -16.60 0.29
CA THR A 19 -9.33 -17.28 0.22
C THR A 19 -10.43 -16.28 -0.14
N THR A 20 -10.41 -15.11 0.48
CA THR A 20 -11.41 -14.06 0.22
C THR A 20 -10.92 -12.97 -0.75
N SER A 21 -9.66 -13.07 -1.20
CA SER A 21 -8.96 -11.99 -1.92
C SER A 21 -8.95 -10.65 -1.16
N THR A 22 -9.13 -10.67 0.15
CA THR A 22 -9.21 -9.45 0.98
C THR A 22 -7.81 -9.00 1.38
N LYS A 23 -7.54 -7.71 1.16
CA LYS A 23 -6.32 -7.06 1.66
C LYS A 23 -6.61 -6.23 2.90
N TYR A 24 -5.72 -6.31 3.88
CA TYR A 24 -5.81 -5.58 5.13
C TYR A 24 -4.63 -4.64 5.30
N TYR A 25 -4.92 -3.43 5.76
CA TYR A 25 -3.97 -2.33 5.86
C TYR A 25 -3.85 -1.84 7.29
N ARG A 26 -2.62 -1.55 7.70
CA ARG A 26 -2.30 -0.97 9.01
C ARG A 26 -1.62 0.38 8.84
N LEU A 27 -1.76 1.26 9.83
CA LEU A 27 -0.96 2.48 9.88
C LEU A 27 0.51 2.11 10.11
N ASN A 28 1.41 2.80 9.42
CA ASN A 28 2.86 2.59 9.59
C ASN A 28 3.39 3.16 10.92
N GLN A 29 2.61 3.99 11.61
CA GLN A 29 3.00 4.62 12.87
C GLN A 29 1.80 4.85 13.78
N LYS A 30 2.08 5.15 15.04
CA LYS A 30 1.05 5.50 16.02
C LYS A 30 0.49 6.89 15.71
N ILE A 31 -0.82 7.03 15.89
CA ILE A 31 -1.56 8.29 15.77
C ILE A 31 -2.13 8.68 17.13
N SER A 32 -2.55 9.94 17.27
CA SER A 32 -3.18 10.43 18.49
C SER A 32 -4.53 9.76 18.74
N GLU A 33 -5.01 9.76 20.00
CA GLU A 33 -6.32 9.17 20.33
C GLU A 33 -7.48 9.89 19.61
N ASN A 34 -7.37 11.21 19.39
CA ASN A 34 -8.36 11.97 18.62
C ASN A 34 -8.43 11.46 17.16
N GLU A 35 -7.28 11.25 16.53
CA GLU A 35 -7.23 10.67 15.18
C GLU A 35 -7.76 9.23 15.17
N LYS A 36 -7.44 8.42 16.19
CA LYS A 36 -7.99 7.05 16.29
C LYS A 36 -9.51 7.05 16.37
N GLN A 37 -10.11 7.98 17.12
CA GLN A 37 -11.57 8.06 17.22
C GLN A 37 -12.23 8.30 15.87
N LYS A 38 -11.65 9.15 15.01
CA LYS A 38 -12.19 9.42 13.66
C LYS A 38 -12.29 8.18 12.79
N ILE A 39 -11.31 7.27 12.91
CA ILE A 39 -11.20 6.09 12.03
C ILE A 39 -11.62 4.78 12.70
N LYS A 40 -12.02 4.83 13.98
CA LYS A 40 -12.31 3.63 14.80
C LYS A 40 -13.33 2.69 14.16
N GLN A 41 -14.34 3.23 13.47
CA GLN A 41 -15.37 2.44 12.81
C GLN A 41 -14.88 1.66 11.58
N TYR A 42 -13.78 2.09 10.95
CA TYR A 42 -13.19 1.45 9.78
C TYR A 42 -12.09 0.45 10.14
N PHE A 43 -11.66 0.44 11.40
CA PHE A 43 -10.62 -0.44 11.88
C PHE A 43 -11.19 -1.49 12.83
N LYS A 44 -10.69 -2.71 12.69
CA LYS A 44 -10.93 -3.80 13.63
C LYS A 44 -9.58 -4.33 14.10
N TYR A 45 -9.55 -4.82 15.34
CA TYR A 45 -8.42 -5.61 15.81
C TYR A 45 -8.64 -7.06 15.37
N TYR A 46 -7.80 -7.53 14.45
CA TYR A 46 -7.85 -8.89 13.94
C TYR A 46 -6.85 -9.76 14.68
N THR A 47 -7.18 -11.04 14.74
CA THR A 47 -6.42 -12.13 15.33
C THR A 47 -6.42 -13.31 14.35
N THR A 48 -5.57 -14.30 14.59
CA THR A 48 -5.54 -15.53 13.76
C THR A 48 -6.91 -16.21 13.65
N SER A 49 -7.75 -16.15 14.68
CA SER A 49 -9.11 -16.72 14.67
C SER A 49 -10.10 -15.99 13.75
N ASP A 50 -9.78 -14.78 13.30
CA ASP A 50 -10.63 -14.06 12.35
C ASP A 50 -10.45 -14.54 10.89
N PHE A 51 -9.46 -15.40 10.63
CA PHE A 51 -9.16 -15.94 9.31
C PHE A 51 -9.59 -17.40 9.22
N GLN A 52 -10.28 -17.74 8.13
CA GLN A 52 -10.82 -19.09 7.94
C GLN A 52 -9.73 -20.13 7.68
N ASP A 53 -8.69 -19.74 6.96
CA ASP A 53 -7.59 -20.62 6.56
C ASP A 53 -6.28 -19.86 6.66
N LEU A 54 -5.49 -20.17 7.69
CA LEU A 54 -4.22 -19.51 7.94
C LEU A 54 -3.14 -19.87 6.93
N ASP A 55 -3.23 -21.03 6.28
CA ASP A 55 -2.27 -21.45 5.25
C ASP A 55 -2.43 -20.62 3.97
N ASN A 56 -3.64 -20.08 3.74
CA ASN A 56 -3.97 -19.18 2.65
C ASN A 56 -3.89 -17.69 3.03
N VAL A 57 -3.25 -17.36 4.14
CA VAL A 57 -3.05 -15.99 4.59
C VAL A 57 -1.58 -15.62 4.63
N ALA A 58 -1.21 -14.54 3.95
CA ALA A 58 0.14 -13.99 3.95
C ALA A 58 0.23 -12.71 4.78
N GLY A 59 1.30 -12.56 5.56
CA GLY A 59 1.60 -11.35 6.32
C GLY A 59 1.28 -11.45 7.81
N ASN A 60 0.97 -10.32 8.46
CA ASN A 60 0.73 -10.27 9.90
C ASN A 60 -0.77 -10.24 10.22
N THR A 61 -1.32 -11.41 10.53
CA THR A 61 -2.73 -11.65 10.87
C THR A 61 -3.20 -10.96 12.13
N THR A 62 -2.30 -10.53 13.01
CA THR A 62 -2.68 -9.91 14.29
C THR A 62 -2.41 -8.42 14.29
N GLY A 63 -3.45 -7.63 14.55
CA GLY A 63 -3.29 -6.20 14.74
C GLY A 63 -4.51 -5.37 14.37
N TRP A 64 -4.38 -4.07 14.61
CA TRP A 64 -5.40 -3.08 14.27
C TRP A 64 -5.26 -2.67 12.80
N MET A 65 -6.21 -3.08 11.98
CA MET A 65 -6.18 -2.94 10.53
C MET A 65 -7.56 -2.63 9.95
N CYS A 66 -7.58 -2.03 8.77
CA CYS A 66 -8.78 -1.79 7.95
C CYS A 66 -8.72 -2.60 6.64
N LYS A 67 -9.86 -2.77 5.97
CA LYS A 67 -9.92 -3.47 4.68
C LYS A 67 -9.58 -2.52 3.52
N GLU A 68 -9.24 -3.07 2.36
CA GLU A 68 -8.93 -2.29 1.15
C GLU A 68 -10.00 -1.26 0.80
N ASN A 69 -11.28 -1.59 0.98
CA ASN A 69 -12.41 -0.71 0.67
C ASN A 69 -12.47 0.54 1.57
N ASP A 70 -11.90 0.48 2.76
CA ASP A 70 -11.93 1.57 3.73
C ASP A 70 -10.69 2.48 3.64
N VAL A 71 -9.66 2.07 2.87
CA VAL A 71 -8.37 2.76 2.77
C VAL A 71 -8.53 4.22 2.38
N GLU A 72 -9.29 4.50 1.32
CA GLU A 72 -9.46 5.86 0.80
C GLU A 72 -10.18 6.76 1.81
N VAL A 73 -11.18 6.21 2.51
CA VAL A 73 -11.94 6.94 3.53
C VAL A 73 -11.04 7.29 4.72
N VAL A 74 -10.23 6.34 5.17
CA VAL A 74 -9.26 6.54 6.26
C VAL A 74 -8.20 7.58 5.87
N GLU A 75 -7.67 7.51 4.65
CA GLU A 75 -6.68 8.48 4.15
C GLU A 75 -7.25 9.91 4.18
N LYS A 76 -8.50 10.09 3.77
CA LYS A 76 -9.19 11.39 3.86
C LYS A 76 -9.39 11.86 5.30
N LEU A 77 -9.85 10.99 6.20
CA LEU A 77 -10.13 11.36 7.59
C LEU A 77 -8.88 11.74 8.41
N LEU A 78 -7.72 11.19 8.02
CA LEU A 78 -6.43 11.46 8.65
C LEU A 78 -5.61 12.53 7.92
N ASP A 79 -6.13 13.11 6.84
CA ASP A 79 -5.42 14.02 5.95
C ASP A 79 -4.06 13.45 5.49
N ILE A 80 -4.03 12.17 5.09
CA ILE A 80 -2.82 11.53 4.56
C ILE A 80 -2.50 12.13 3.19
N ILE A 81 -1.33 12.78 3.10
CA ILE A 81 -0.88 13.48 1.88
C ILE A 81 -0.42 12.48 0.82
N GLU A 82 0.36 11.47 1.21
CA GLU A 82 0.89 10.46 0.30
C GLU A 82 -0.01 9.22 0.29
N THR A 83 -1.14 9.34 -0.41
CA THR A 83 -2.14 8.27 -0.54
C THR A 83 -1.60 7.08 -1.32
N ARG A 84 -2.23 5.92 -1.14
CA ARG A 84 -1.93 4.73 -1.93
C ARG A 84 -2.04 4.97 -3.44
N ALA A 85 -3.05 5.73 -3.88
CA ALA A 85 -3.25 6.05 -5.29
C ALA A 85 -2.04 6.79 -5.88
N ILE A 86 -1.53 7.79 -5.17
CA ILE A 86 -0.33 8.56 -5.57
C ILE A 86 0.90 7.63 -5.65
N LYS A 87 1.07 6.71 -4.68
CA LYS A 87 2.17 5.75 -4.69
C LYS A 87 2.10 4.81 -5.89
N GLN A 88 0.90 4.32 -6.20
CA GLN A 88 0.68 3.41 -7.31
C GLN A 88 0.95 4.07 -8.66
N GLN A 89 0.50 5.32 -8.83
CA GLN A 89 0.78 6.11 -10.02
C GLN A 89 2.29 6.32 -10.22
N ARG A 90 3.03 6.74 -9.19
CA ARG A 90 4.50 6.90 -9.28
C ARG A 90 5.22 5.61 -9.64
N LEU A 91 4.75 4.46 -9.12
CA LEU A 91 5.30 3.16 -9.47
C LEU A 91 5.06 2.82 -10.94
N GLN A 92 3.87 3.08 -11.46
CA GLN A 92 3.54 2.89 -12.88
C GLN A 92 4.43 3.76 -13.78
N GLU A 93 4.52 5.06 -13.50
CA GLU A 93 5.38 5.99 -14.26
C GLU A 93 6.86 5.55 -14.25
N THR A 94 7.33 5.00 -13.14
CA THR A 94 8.71 4.50 -13.02
C THR A 94 8.91 3.22 -13.84
N GLN A 95 7.93 2.31 -13.84
CA GLN A 95 7.97 1.09 -14.64
C GLN A 95 7.93 1.41 -16.14
N GLU A 96 7.07 2.34 -16.56
CA GLU A 96 6.99 2.81 -17.94
C GLU A 96 8.33 3.38 -18.42
N LYS A 97 8.94 4.28 -17.64
CA LYS A 97 10.27 4.84 -17.96
C LYS A 97 11.34 3.77 -18.12
N ARG A 98 11.36 2.75 -17.25
CA ARG A 98 12.32 1.63 -17.36
C ARG A 98 12.06 0.78 -18.59
N SER A 99 10.80 0.53 -18.93
CA SER A 99 10.44 -0.24 -20.12
C SER A 99 10.88 0.48 -21.40
N VAL A 100 10.64 1.77 -21.53
CA VAL A 100 11.08 2.60 -22.67
C VAL A 100 12.61 2.60 -22.79
N GLN A 101 13.32 2.78 -21.67
CA GLN A 101 14.78 2.77 -21.66
C GLN A 101 15.37 1.41 -22.05
N SER A 102 14.72 0.31 -21.67
CA SER A 102 15.12 -1.03 -22.08
C SER A 102 14.93 -1.28 -23.58
N VAL A 103 13.82 -0.79 -24.18
CA VAL A 103 13.56 -0.90 -25.63
C VAL A 103 14.57 -0.09 -26.44
N GLN A 104 14.83 1.16 -26.06
CA GLN A 104 15.82 2.02 -26.73
C GLN A 104 17.24 1.43 -26.71
N SER A 105 17.59 0.73 -25.63
CA SER A 105 18.91 0.08 -25.49
C SER A 105 19.05 -1.14 -26.42
N ILE A 106 17.95 -1.86 -26.67
CA ILE A 106 17.89 -2.99 -27.60
C ILE A 106 17.98 -2.48 -29.04
N GLU A 107 17.21 -1.46 -29.42
CA GLU A 107 17.25 -0.87 -30.77
C GLU A 107 18.64 -0.35 -31.13
N LYS A 108 19.31 0.35 -30.20
CA LYS A 108 20.67 0.87 -30.44
C LYS A 108 21.68 -0.26 -30.64
N THR A 109 21.55 -1.36 -29.90
CA THR A 109 22.39 -2.55 -30.08
C THR A 109 22.14 -3.23 -31.42
N LEU A 110 20.87 -3.32 -31.83
CA LEU A 110 20.48 -3.92 -33.10
C LEU A 110 20.98 -3.10 -34.30
N LEU A 111 20.85 -1.76 -34.26
CA LEU A 111 21.32 -0.86 -35.31
C LEU A 111 22.85 -0.85 -35.45
N MET A 112 23.59 -0.98 -34.34
CA MET A 112 25.05 -1.09 -34.38
C MET A 112 25.54 -2.46 -34.86
N GLY A 113 24.71 -3.51 -34.83
CA GLY A 113 25.04 -4.85 -35.33
C GLY A 113 24.88 -5.03 -36.85
N PHE A 114 24.21 -4.10 -37.53
CA PHE A 114 24.01 -4.13 -39.00
C PHE A 114 24.94 -3.17 -39.77
N SER A 115 25.90 -2.52 -39.09
CA SER A 115 26.95 -1.72 -39.72
C SER A 115 28.29 -2.46 -39.65
N ASN A 116 28.46 -3.49 -40.49
CA ASN A 116 29.76 -4.08 -40.85
C ASN A 116 29.66 -4.71 -42.24
#